data_AF-A0A839K4W1-F1
#
_entry.id   AF-A0A839K4W1-F1
#
_cell.length_a   1.000
_cell.length_b   1.000
_cell.length_c   1.000
_cell.angle_alpha   90.00
_cell.angle_beta   90.00
_cell.angle_gamma   90.00
#
_symmetry.space_group_name_H-M   'P 1'
#
loop_
_entity.id
_entity.type
_entity.pdbx_description
1 polymer ?
#
loop_
_entity_poly.entity_id
_entity_poly.type
_entity_poly.pdbx_seq_one_letter_code
_entity_poly.pdbx_strand_id
1 'polypeptide(L)'
;MRNVTICGEYCDGCQHLVNDECAGCREEAGCVKMWESGCTIYQCAADKQLFHCGFCADFPCKMLIDTTSKWNSNGINHLEELMKEQSVVQSRCGLLCNECEYKETCGCGGCLETKGHPFHGECPVAICCQNNGYMHCGECPNMPCEQLYTYSCLDQEHGDKPSGGRLGVLRCWARNQT
;
A
#
# COMPACT_ATOMS: atom_id res chain seq x y z
N MET A 1 -9.07 -8.42 8.95
CA MET A 1 -8.06 -7.81 8.06
C MET A 1 -8.23 -8.32 6.63
N ARG A 2 -8.21 -7.43 5.62
CA ARG A 2 -8.24 -7.84 4.20
C ARG A 2 -6.82 -7.91 3.65
N ASN A 3 -6.37 -9.07 3.16
CA ASN A 3 -5.03 -9.19 2.61
C ASN A 3 -5.01 -8.75 1.14
N VAL A 4 -5.02 -7.43 0.92
CA VAL A 4 -5.05 -6.80 -0.40
C VAL A 4 -3.76 -7.08 -1.18
N THR A 5 -3.92 -7.67 -2.36
CA THR A 5 -2.83 -7.96 -3.30
C THR A 5 -2.46 -6.74 -4.15
N ILE A 6 -1.34 -6.82 -4.87
CA ILE A 6 -0.87 -5.76 -5.77
C ILE A 6 -1.82 -5.50 -6.93
N CYS A 7 -2.52 -6.53 -7.40
CA CYS A 7 -3.55 -6.38 -8.42
C CYS A 7 -4.93 -5.99 -7.86
N GLY A 8 -5.06 -5.74 -6.55
CA GLY A 8 -6.31 -5.27 -5.94
C GLY A 8 -7.29 -6.34 -5.48
N GLU A 9 -6.95 -7.61 -5.67
CA GLU A 9 -7.73 -8.73 -5.13
C GLU A 9 -7.42 -9.00 -3.66
N TYR A 10 -8.12 -9.94 -3.06
CA TYR A 10 -7.88 -10.38 -1.68
C TYR A 10 -7.33 -11.81 -1.62
N CYS A 11 -6.31 -12.03 -0.80
CA CYS A 11 -5.80 -13.39 -0.55
C CYS A 11 -6.64 -14.18 0.48
N ASP A 12 -7.58 -13.56 1.19
CA ASP A 12 -8.28 -14.15 2.35
C ASP A 12 -9.06 -15.45 2.03
N GLY A 13 -9.42 -15.66 0.76
CA GLY A 13 -10.08 -16.87 0.27
C GLY A 13 -9.22 -17.76 -0.62
N CYS A 14 -7.92 -17.47 -0.76
CA CYS A 14 -7.03 -18.21 -1.66
C CYS A 14 -6.64 -19.55 -1.03
N GLN A 15 -7.04 -20.66 -1.65
CA GLN A 15 -6.71 -22.02 -1.17
C GLN A 15 -5.21 -22.26 -1.06
N HIS A 16 -4.40 -21.67 -1.95
CA HIS A 16 -2.94 -21.80 -1.90
C HIS A 16 -2.33 -21.10 -0.68
N LEU A 17 -2.89 -19.96 -0.25
CA LEU A 17 -2.45 -19.30 0.98
C LEU A 17 -2.92 -20.10 2.20
N VAL A 18 -4.17 -20.59 2.20
CA VAL A 18 -4.75 -21.37 3.31
C VAL A 18 -4.02 -22.70 3.54
N ASN A 19 -3.52 -23.33 2.48
CA ASN A 19 -2.82 -24.61 2.54
C ASN A 19 -1.29 -24.48 2.69
N ASP A 20 -0.76 -23.28 3.00
CA ASP A 20 0.68 -23.00 3.10
C ASP A 20 1.50 -23.32 1.81
N GLU A 21 0.84 -23.29 0.64
CA GLU A 21 1.48 -23.50 -0.67
C GLU A 21 2.08 -22.20 -1.24
N CYS A 22 1.67 -21.05 -0.70
CA CYS A 22 2.01 -19.69 -1.12
C CYS A 22 2.05 -18.78 0.12
N ALA A 23 3.06 -17.93 0.28
CA ALA A 23 3.11 -16.95 1.38
C ALA A 23 2.48 -15.59 0.98
N GLY A 24 2.04 -15.47 -0.28
CA GLY A 24 1.42 -14.28 -0.83
C GLY A 24 2.40 -13.40 -1.58
N CYS A 25 1.90 -12.68 -2.60
CA CYS A 25 2.75 -11.93 -3.50
C CYS A 25 3.61 -10.86 -2.82
N ARG A 26 3.16 -10.27 -1.71
CA ARG A 26 3.94 -9.26 -0.95
C ARG A 26 5.14 -9.88 -0.24
N GLU A 27 4.97 -11.06 0.34
CA GLU A 27 6.01 -11.78 1.06
C GLU A 27 7.02 -12.44 0.12
N GLU A 28 6.55 -12.91 -1.05
CA GLU A 28 7.39 -13.60 -2.03
C GLU A 28 7.87 -12.70 -3.18
N ALA A 29 7.76 -11.38 -3.05
CA ALA A 29 8.15 -10.41 -4.07
C ALA A 29 7.57 -10.70 -5.48
N GLY A 30 6.31 -11.17 -5.53
CA GLY A 30 5.63 -11.58 -6.75
C GLY A 30 6.06 -12.92 -7.34
N CYS A 31 6.97 -13.66 -6.68
CA CYS A 31 7.47 -14.97 -7.07
C CYS A 31 6.82 -16.10 -6.27
N VAL A 32 5.49 -16.21 -6.35
CA VAL A 32 4.80 -17.40 -5.85
C VAL A 32 5.23 -18.59 -6.71
N LYS A 33 5.46 -19.77 -6.11
CA LYS A 33 5.97 -20.98 -6.80
C LYS A 33 5.21 -21.38 -8.08
N MET A 34 3.96 -20.94 -8.21
CA MET A 34 3.10 -21.18 -9.36
C MET A 34 3.44 -20.33 -10.60
N TRP A 35 4.23 -19.27 -10.46
CA TRP A 35 4.61 -18.37 -11.55
C TRP A 35 6.10 -18.50 -11.84
N GLU A 36 6.47 -19.41 -12.75
CA GLU A 36 7.87 -19.72 -13.09
C GLU A 36 8.73 -18.48 -13.43
N SER A 37 8.12 -17.39 -13.91
CA SER A 37 8.77 -16.12 -14.26
C SER A 37 8.42 -14.94 -13.35
N GLY A 38 7.75 -15.19 -12.22
CA GLY A 38 7.22 -14.15 -11.32
C GLY A 38 6.06 -13.34 -11.92
N CYS A 39 5.59 -12.35 -11.17
CA CYS A 39 4.46 -11.50 -11.53
C CYS A 39 4.89 -10.17 -12.15
N THR A 40 4.57 -9.95 -13.42
CA THR A 40 4.84 -8.67 -14.10
C THR A 40 4.06 -7.49 -13.50
N ILE A 41 2.86 -7.74 -12.98
CA ILE A 41 2.07 -6.74 -12.24
C ILE A 41 2.82 -6.32 -10.97
N TYR A 42 3.36 -7.29 -10.21
CA TYR A 42 4.13 -6.99 -9.00
C TYR A 42 5.36 -6.14 -9.31
N GLN A 43 6.16 -6.56 -10.30
CA GLN A 43 7.38 -5.86 -10.68
C GLN A 43 7.08 -4.41 -11.09
N CYS A 44 6.07 -4.20 -11.94
CA CYS A 44 5.64 -2.87 -12.34
C CYS A 44 5.19 -2.01 -11.15
N ALA A 45 4.43 -2.58 -10.22
CA ALA A 45 3.99 -1.87 -9.02
C ALA A 45 5.16 -1.53 -8.08
N ALA A 46 6.14 -2.42 -7.96
CA ALA A 46 7.35 -2.18 -7.18
C ALA A 46 8.18 -1.02 -7.77
N ASP A 47 8.42 -1.04 -9.09
CA ASP A 47 9.12 0.03 -9.80
C ASP A 47 8.41 1.37 -9.66
N LYS A 48 7.06 1.35 -9.68
CA LYS A 48 6.21 2.53 -9.50
C LYS A 48 5.92 2.85 -8.02
N GLN A 49 6.48 2.10 -7.07
CA GLN A 49 6.27 2.26 -5.62
C GLN A 49 4.79 2.36 -5.24
N LEU A 50 4.01 1.38 -5.69
CA LEU A 50 2.56 1.32 -5.52
C LEU A 50 2.17 0.27 -4.50
N PHE A 51 1.27 0.64 -3.58
CA PHE A 51 0.64 -0.33 -2.69
C PHE A 51 -0.19 -1.36 -3.48
N HIS A 52 -0.93 -0.90 -4.48
CA HIS A 52 -1.59 -1.73 -5.49
C HIS A 52 -1.80 -0.92 -6.79
N CYS A 53 -2.17 -1.58 -7.88
CA CYS A 53 -2.28 -0.96 -9.21
C CYS A 53 -3.28 0.18 -9.30
N GLY A 54 -4.32 0.19 -8.46
CA GLY A 54 -5.26 1.31 -8.36
C GLY A 54 -4.58 2.66 -8.09
N PHE A 55 -3.50 2.71 -7.31
CA PHE A 55 -2.79 3.98 -7.05
C PHE A 55 -1.86 4.43 -8.19
N CYS A 56 -1.84 3.71 -9.31
CA CYS A 56 -1.08 4.12 -10.48
C CYS A 56 -1.67 5.39 -11.09
N ALA A 57 -0.81 6.31 -11.56
CA ALA A 57 -1.27 7.51 -12.29
C ALA A 57 -1.95 7.16 -13.62
N ASP A 58 -1.60 6.02 -14.20
CA ASP A 58 -2.14 5.53 -15.47
C ASP A 58 -3.31 4.56 -15.27
N PHE A 59 -3.87 4.46 -14.06
CA PHE A 59 -4.91 3.49 -13.76
C PHE A 59 -6.26 3.89 -14.41
N PRO A 60 -6.98 2.96 -15.07
CA PRO A 60 -6.57 1.60 -15.41
C PRO A 60 -5.67 1.57 -16.66
N CYS A 61 -4.50 0.94 -16.57
CA CYS A 61 -3.56 0.88 -17.69
C CYS A 61 -3.78 -0.37 -18.55
N LYS A 62 -3.40 -0.32 -19.84
CA LYS A 62 -3.59 -1.44 -20.78
C LYS A 62 -3.01 -2.76 -20.27
N MET A 63 -1.80 -2.74 -19.72
CA MET A 63 -1.13 -3.94 -19.23
C MET A 63 -1.90 -4.60 -18.07
N LEU A 64 -2.46 -3.79 -17.17
CA LEU A 64 -3.31 -4.30 -16.10
C LEU A 64 -4.57 -4.94 -16.68
N ILE A 65 -5.29 -4.23 -17.56
CA ILE A 65 -6.53 -4.73 -18.20
C ILE A 65 -6.28 -6.04 -18.94
N ASP A 66 -5.26 -6.10 -19.80
CA ASP A 66 -4.92 -7.28 -20.59
C ASP A 66 -4.54 -8.48 -19.70
N THR A 67 -3.98 -8.22 -18.51
CA THR A 67 -3.52 -9.28 -17.61
C THR A 67 -4.65 -9.76 -16.70
N THR A 68 -5.44 -8.86 -16.12
CA THR A 68 -6.53 -9.21 -15.20
C THR A 68 -7.71 -9.82 -15.93
N SER A 69 -8.09 -9.31 -17.10
CA SER A 69 -9.22 -9.83 -17.88
C SER A 69 -9.12 -11.32 -18.26
N LYS A 70 -7.92 -11.90 -18.22
CA LYS A 70 -7.69 -13.33 -18.47
C LYS A 70 -8.22 -14.24 -17.37
N TRP A 71 -8.36 -13.75 -16.15
CA TRP A 71 -8.73 -14.56 -14.98
C TRP A 71 -9.76 -13.89 -14.07
N ASN A 72 -9.91 -12.57 -14.13
CA ASN A 72 -10.97 -11.81 -13.49
C ASN A 72 -11.43 -10.65 -14.37
N SER A 73 -12.56 -10.82 -15.06
CA SER A 73 -13.17 -9.77 -15.89
C SER A 73 -13.67 -8.57 -15.10
N ASN A 74 -13.85 -8.70 -13.78
CA ASN A 74 -14.33 -7.63 -12.89
C ASN A 74 -13.20 -6.98 -12.05
N GLY A 75 -11.95 -7.42 -12.20
CA GLY A 75 -10.85 -6.98 -11.31
C GLY A 75 -10.59 -5.47 -11.37
N ILE A 76 -10.85 -4.83 -12.51
CA ILE A 76 -10.72 -3.37 -12.64
C ILE A 76 -11.81 -2.64 -11.83
N ASN A 77 -13.06 -3.08 -11.91
CA ASN A 77 -14.16 -2.46 -11.17
C ASN A 77 -13.95 -2.59 -9.66
N HIS A 78 -13.50 -3.76 -9.21
CA HIS A 78 -13.18 -3.98 -7.80
C HIS A 78 -12.01 -3.09 -7.35
N LEU A 79 -10.95 -2.95 -8.15
CA LEU A 79 -9.88 -1.99 -7.87
C LEU A 79 -10.40 -0.55 -7.74
N GLU A 80 -11.33 -0.11 -8.59
CA GLU A 80 -11.94 1.21 -8.49
C GLU A 80 -12.72 1.41 -7.19
N GLU A 81 -13.46 0.40 -6.74
CA GLU A 81 -14.18 0.42 -5.46
C GLU A 81 -13.22 0.47 -4.27
N LEU A 82 -12.18 -0.37 -4.29
CA LEU A 82 -11.15 -0.41 -3.27
C LEU A 82 -10.42 0.94 -3.16
N MET A 83 -10.10 1.57 -4.30
CA MET A 83 -9.50 2.90 -4.33
C MET A 83 -10.40 3.96 -3.69
N LYS A 84 -11.72 3.89 -3.91
CA LYS A 84 -12.66 4.85 -3.29
C LYS A 84 -12.58 4.73 -1.77
N GLU A 85 -12.60 3.52 -1.23
CA GLU A 85 -12.46 3.28 0.22
C GLU A 85 -11.13 3.79 0.76
N GLN A 86 -10.03 3.58 0.04
CA GLN A 86 -8.67 3.89 0.49
C GLN A 86 -8.19 5.32 0.13
N SER A 87 -9.00 6.08 -0.60
CA SER A 87 -8.73 7.48 -0.96
C SER A 87 -8.84 8.45 0.22
N VAL A 88 -9.49 8.05 1.31
CA VAL A 88 -9.56 8.82 2.55
C VAL A 88 -8.23 8.74 3.28
N VAL A 89 -7.70 9.88 3.75
CA VAL A 89 -6.45 9.94 4.51
C VAL A 89 -6.59 9.17 5.81
N GLN A 90 -5.76 8.13 6.00
CA GLN A 90 -5.80 7.26 7.18
C GLN A 90 -4.59 7.40 8.10
N SER A 91 -3.47 7.91 7.56
CA SER A 91 -2.24 8.13 8.31
C SER A 91 -1.48 9.31 7.72
N ARG A 92 -0.49 9.81 8.46
CA ARG A 92 0.40 10.87 7.96
C ARG A 92 1.37 10.35 6.89
N CYS A 93 1.84 9.11 7.00
CA CYS A 93 2.92 8.58 6.17
C CYS A 93 2.45 7.84 4.91
N GLY A 94 1.14 7.70 4.68
CA GLY A 94 0.59 6.95 3.54
C GLY A 94 0.26 5.50 3.82
N LEU A 95 0.55 5.00 5.03
CA LEU A 95 0.10 3.68 5.46
C LEU A 95 -1.43 3.66 5.54
N LEU A 96 -2.04 2.62 4.98
CA LEU A 96 -3.48 2.40 5.07
C LEU A 96 -3.78 1.70 6.41
N CYS A 97 -4.23 2.47 7.41
CA CYS A 97 -4.46 1.92 8.76
C CYS A 97 -5.58 0.87 8.81
N ASN A 98 -6.53 0.89 7.87
CA ASN A 98 -7.55 -0.16 7.74
C ASN A 98 -6.97 -1.49 7.22
N GLU A 99 -5.84 -1.45 6.52
CA GLU A 99 -5.08 -2.62 6.06
C GLU A 99 -3.88 -2.92 6.98
N CYS A 100 -3.82 -2.37 8.19
CA CYS A 100 -2.70 -2.54 9.12
C CYS A 100 -3.08 -3.45 10.30
N GLU A 101 -2.33 -4.52 10.52
CA GLU A 101 -2.67 -5.56 11.49
C GLU A 101 -2.59 -5.05 12.93
N TYR A 102 -1.63 -4.15 13.19
CA TYR A 102 -1.41 -3.55 14.51
C TYR A 102 -2.60 -2.71 14.99
N LYS A 103 -3.51 -2.31 14.10
CA LYS A 103 -4.75 -1.64 14.49
C LYS A 103 -5.59 -2.55 15.38
N GLU A 104 -5.73 -3.82 15.03
CA GLU A 104 -6.48 -4.80 15.78
C GLU A 104 -5.61 -5.48 16.85
N THR A 105 -4.43 -5.97 16.47
CA THR A 105 -3.58 -6.81 17.36
C THR A 105 -2.95 -6.04 18.52
N CYS A 106 -2.72 -4.74 18.35
CA CYS A 106 -2.13 -3.87 19.38
C CYS A 106 -3.08 -2.77 19.86
N GLY A 107 -4.33 -2.75 19.40
CA GLY A 107 -5.27 -1.67 19.71
C GLY A 107 -4.75 -0.29 19.26
N CYS A 108 -4.00 -0.23 18.16
CA CYS A 108 -3.39 1.01 17.69
C CYS A 108 -4.47 2.01 17.23
N GLY A 109 -4.62 3.13 17.95
CA GLY A 109 -5.50 4.25 17.53
C GLY A 109 -5.04 4.97 16.26
N GLY A 110 -3.80 4.73 15.82
CA GLY A 110 -3.24 5.35 14.62
C GLY A 110 -2.82 6.80 14.81
N CYS A 111 -1.85 7.25 14.01
CA CYS A 111 -1.20 8.54 14.20
C CYS A 111 -2.12 9.76 14.01
N LEU A 112 -3.24 9.64 13.29
CA LEU A 112 -4.18 10.76 13.13
C LEU A 112 -4.93 11.05 14.42
N GLU A 113 -5.48 10.02 15.06
CA GLU A 113 -6.26 10.13 16.30
C GLU A 113 -5.36 10.48 17.48
N THR A 114 -4.20 9.83 17.57
CA THR A 114 -3.26 9.98 18.69
C THR A 114 -2.27 11.12 18.51
N LYS A 115 -2.45 11.97 17.50
CA LYS A 115 -1.60 13.14 17.20
C LYS A 115 -0.12 12.77 17.06
N GLY A 116 0.17 11.68 16.37
CA GLY A 116 1.52 11.21 16.10
C GLY A 116 2.03 10.12 17.03
N HIS A 117 1.19 9.53 17.88
CA HIS A 117 1.59 8.50 18.86
C HIS A 117 0.88 7.15 18.58
N PRO A 118 1.23 6.40 17.52
CA PRO A 118 0.72 5.04 17.33
C PRO A 118 1.11 4.11 18.49
N PHE A 119 0.77 2.81 18.39
CA PHE A 119 0.98 1.83 19.46
C PHE A 119 2.42 1.76 20.01
N HIS A 120 3.42 2.08 19.17
CA HIS A 120 4.84 2.06 19.53
C HIS A 120 5.36 3.42 20.07
N GLY A 121 4.48 4.35 20.45
CA GLY A 121 4.84 5.67 20.95
C GLY A 121 4.97 6.72 19.85
N GLU A 122 5.77 7.77 20.09
CA GLU A 122 5.94 8.89 19.17
C GLU A 122 6.50 8.44 17.82
N CYS A 123 5.78 8.74 16.73
CA CYS A 123 6.20 8.42 15.37
C CYS A 123 6.90 9.64 14.76
N PRO A 124 8.21 9.54 14.45
CA PRO A 124 8.97 10.70 14.00
C PRO A 124 8.48 11.23 12.63
N VAL A 125 7.96 10.35 11.76
CA VAL A 125 7.39 10.76 10.45
C VAL A 125 6.10 11.56 10.66
N ALA A 126 5.25 11.12 11.59
CA ALA A 126 3.99 11.80 11.89
C ALA A 126 4.24 13.16 12.57
N ILE A 127 5.18 13.24 13.51
CA ILE A 127 5.55 14.50 14.16
C ILE A 127 6.13 15.48 13.15
N CYS A 128 7.04 15.04 12.27
CA CYS A 128 7.59 15.87 11.21
C CYS A 128 6.48 16.42 10.28
N CYS A 129 5.57 15.56 9.83
CA CYS A 129 4.41 15.96 9.01
C CYS A 129 3.57 17.05 9.69
N GLN A 130 3.22 16.83 10.96
CA GLN A 130 2.38 17.74 11.75
C GLN A 130 3.07 19.09 12.02
N ASN A 131 4.37 19.09 12.34
CA ASN A 131 5.12 20.31 12.60
C ASN A 131 5.25 21.21 11.36
N ASN A 132 5.25 20.61 10.17
CA ASN A 132 5.22 21.34 8.90
C ASN A 132 3.80 21.76 8.48
N GLY A 133 2.78 21.45 9.28
CA GLY A 133 1.39 21.81 9.00
C GLY A 133 0.72 20.95 7.93
N TYR A 134 1.30 19.80 7.57
CA TYR A 134 0.75 18.94 6.53
C TYR A 134 -0.28 17.95 7.08
N MET A 135 -1.34 17.68 6.31
CA MET A 135 -2.28 16.60 6.64
C MET A 135 -1.62 15.23 6.42
N HIS A 136 -0.77 15.10 5.40
CA HIS A 136 0.03 13.91 5.16
C HIS A 136 1.32 14.25 4.41
N CYS A 137 2.30 13.34 4.42
CA CYS A 137 3.60 13.56 3.79
C CYS A 137 3.54 13.79 2.28
N GLY A 138 2.44 13.45 1.60
CA GLY A 138 2.21 13.78 0.20
C GLY A 138 2.13 15.28 -0.12
N GLU A 139 1.91 16.14 0.88
CA GLU A 139 1.93 17.60 0.74
C GLU A 139 3.35 18.18 0.87
N CYS A 140 4.33 17.36 1.31
CA CYS A 140 5.70 17.80 1.44
C CYS A 140 6.32 18.04 0.05
N PRO A 141 6.86 19.23 -0.25
CA PRO A 141 7.51 19.53 -1.53
C PRO A 141 8.72 18.62 -1.84
N ASN A 142 9.31 18.03 -0.80
CA ASN A 142 10.47 17.14 -0.92
C ASN A 142 10.08 15.66 -0.91
N MET A 143 8.80 15.31 -1.11
CA MET A 143 8.34 13.93 -1.06
C MET A 143 8.92 13.08 -2.21
N PRO A 144 9.44 11.86 -1.94
CA PRO A 144 9.72 11.31 -0.61
C PRO A 144 10.95 11.98 0.01
N CYS A 145 10.79 12.59 1.19
CA CYS A 145 11.94 13.12 1.92
C CYS A 145 12.76 11.96 2.50
N GLU A 146 14.02 12.20 2.84
CA GLU A 146 14.94 11.18 3.36
C GLU A 146 14.31 10.34 4.49
N GLN A 147 13.63 10.99 5.44
CA GLN A 147 13.01 10.31 6.55
C GLN A 147 11.89 9.33 6.12
N LEU A 148 11.04 9.75 5.19
CA LEU A 148 9.98 8.89 4.66
C LEU A 148 10.56 7.78 3.78
N TYR A 149 11.58 8.10 2.97
CA TYR A 149 12.27 7.14 2.12
C TYR A 149 12.92 6.03 2.95
N THR A 150 13.66 6.39 4.01
CA THR A 150 14.27 5.41 4.92
C THR A 150 13.24 4.47 5.51
N TYR A 151 12.13 4.99 6.03
CA TYR A 151 11.08 4.17 6.64
C TYR A 151 10.34 3.28 5.63
N SER A 152 10.03 3.81 4.44
CA SER A 152 9.19 3.12 3.46
C SER A 152 9.98 2.18 2.53
N CYS A 153 11.24 2.52 2.24
CA CYS A 153 12.02 1.87 1.20
C CYS A 153 13.24 1.08 1.71
N LEU A 154 13.85 1.49 2.82
CA LEU A 154 15.12 0.92 3.32
C LEU A 154 14.94 0.03 4.56
N ASP A 155 13.88 0.25 5.33
CA ASP A 155 13.57 -0.57 6.50
C ASP A 155 13.16 -1.99 6.07
N GLN A 156 14.00 -2.98 6.40
CA GLN A 156 13.78 -4.37 6.01
C GLN A 156 12.75 -5.08 6.91
N GLU A 157 12.48 -4.55 8.11
CA GLU A 157 11.60 -5.17 9.10
C GLU A 157 10.20 -4.55 9.07
N HIS A 158 10.11 -3.23 8.97
CA HIS A 158 8.87 -2.47 9.05
C HIS A 158 8.55 -1.63 7.79
N GLY A 159 9.40 -1.74 6.77
CA GLY A 159 9.18 -1.08 5.48
C GLY A 159 8.09 -1.73 4.64
N ASP A 160 7.79 -1.11 3.50
CA ASP A 160 6.72 -1.57 2.64
C ASP A 160 7.11 -2.79 1.80
N LYS A 161 6.11 -3.62 1.48
CA LYS A 161 6.22 -4.69 0.48
C LYS A 161 5.15 -4.48 -0.60
N PRO A 162 5.51 -4.08 -1.83
CA PRO A 162 6.86 -3.74 -2.29
C PRO A 162 7.42 -2.47 -1.63
N SER A 163 8.75 -2.36 -1.63
CA SER A 163 9.48 -1.19 -1.14
C SER A 163 8.89 0.09 -1.72
N GLY A 164 8.58 1.06 -0.86
CA GLY A 164 7.95 2.32 -1.29
C GLY A 164 6.43 2.27 -1.48
N GLY A 165 5.74 1.15 -1.23
CA GLY A 165 4.31 0.97 -1.56
C GLY A 165 3.39 2.12 -1.09
N ARG A 166 3.63 2.69 0.09
CA ARG A 166 2.82 3.81 0.62
C ARG A 166 3.01 5.12 -0.14
N LEU A 167 4.08 5.27 -0.92
CA LEU A 167 4.35 6.47 -1.70
C LEU A 167 3.32 6.65 -2.82
N GLY A 168 2.83 5.56 -3.41
CA GLY A 168 1.70 5.58 -4.35
C GLY A 168 0.42 6.11 -3.70
N VAL A 169 0.15 5.71 -2.46
CA VAL A 169 -1.00 6.19 -1.67
C VAL A 169 -0.90 7.70 -1.44
N LEU A 170 0.26 8.18 -0.97
CA LEU A 170 0.49 9.61 -0.75
C LEU A 170 0.35 10.43 -2.03
N ARG A 171 0.87 9.94 -3.16
CA ARG A 171 0.70 10.59 -4.47
C ARG A 171 -0.78 10.64 -4.89
N CYS A 172 -1.56 9.62 -4.57
CA CYS A 172 -3.00 9.61 -4.82
C CYS A 172 -3.72 10.66 -3.95
N TRP A 173 -3.49 10.64 -2.63
CA TRP A 173 -4.11 11.60 -1.73
C TRP A 173 -3.76 13.05 -2.09
N ALA A 174 -2.50 13.35 -2.41
CA ALA A 174 -2.07 14.68 -2.82
C ALA A 174 -2.76 15.20 -4.10
N ARG A 175 -3.11 14.32 -5.05
CA ARG A 175 -3.85 14.70 -6.27
C ARG A 175 -5.33 14.96 -6.03
N ASN A 176 -5.90 14.33 -5.00
CA ASN A 176 -7.34 14.35 -4.71
C ASN A 176 -7.74 15.41 -3.67
N GLN A 177 -6.83 16.30 -3.27
CA GLN A 177 -7.14 17.45 -2.43
C GLN A 177 -7.72 18.57 -3.30
N THR A 178 -9.04 18.72 -3.30
CA THR A 178 -9.77 19.90 -3.76
C THR A 178 -10.32 20.69 -2.59
#